data_AF-A0A8J1KNG1-F1
#
_entry.id   AF-A0A8J1KNG1-F1
#
_cell.length_a   1.000
_cell.length_b   1.000
_cell.length_c   1.000
_cell.angle_alpha   90.00
_cell.angle_beta   90.00
_cell.angle_gamma   90.00
#
_symmetry.space_group_name_H-M   'P 1'
#
loop_
_entity.id
_entity.type
_entity.pdbx_description
1 polymer ?
#
loop_
_entity_poly.entity_id
_entity_poly.type
_entity_poly.pdbx_seq_one_letter_code
_entity_poly.pdbx_strand_id
1 'polypeptide(L)'
;MSDQNIFLNHFSYTKWIITLLLGFSAGVLDVSFFYIIMGIVMWILYRCWKPSTEPSAIKCQDKAKEQAKVPHKVTDREFERLRYLQVLVNNSWPYITKYLEKFLRWRIQPLIRSRFKYLTNFHFFDIDFGNKAPQVTHMRVQSDPEKKQILLDLKISLNAAVMVNVGISKTIMAGVKSVKLEGTLRIILAPLIPDVPFTEAVNIYFPRRPVLHLQWTGLTNLLNIPGLHTMTERMIVDQIANFMVAPKFFTQPLAANFDMKNLPFADPWNALRIHVLEARNLVANDFFSKKSDPFVVVRGGGTVGKTRVISKNLNPQWNQTFEILFSDLPGQEIEFEVLDKNVQRDDSLGSCKIAVPHVLKKKFIDKWIRLDNVKSGELHIKVETLKLFSDRDKLQKVLNLNKRPRPPKSEELSSVALYTVIQKARGLPVIRPKKCKLNPLATVEVSVTDTVKRTGAQINSGEPEWKERLQFLIRTHAARECN
;
A
#
# COMPACT_ATOMS: atom_id res chain seq x y z
N MET A 1 31.86 -84.20 -19.23
CA MET A 1 32.84 -83.11 -19.01
C MET A 1 33.17 -82.50 -20.37
N SER A 2 32.42 -81.47 -20.79
CA SER A 2 32.86 -80.47 -21.80
C SER A 2 31.83 -79.36 -22.05
N ASP A 3 30.60 -79.44 -21.54
CA ASP A 3 29.54 -78.49 -21.94
C ASP A 3 29.14 -77.49 -20.85
N GLN A 4 30.11 -76.94 -20.11
CA GLN A 4 29.88 -75.81 -19.19
C GLN A 4 30.74 -74.56 -19.48
N ASN A 5 31.65 -74.59 -20.46
CA ASN A 5 32.53 -73.46 -20.76
C ASN A 5 32.13 -72.61 -21.99
N ILE A 6 30.98 -72.87 -22.63
CA ILE A 6 30.52 -72.09 -23.79
C ILE A 6 29.51 -70.99 -23.40
N PHE A 7 28.83 -71.09 -22.26
CA PHE A 7 27.85 -70.08 -21.82
C PHE A 7 28.43 -68.90 -21.02
N LEU A 8 29.67 -69.00 -20.53
CA LEU A 8 30.30 -67.98 -19.68
C LEU A 8 31.08 -66.89 -20.45
N ASN A 9 31.41 -67.12 -21.73
CA ASN A 9 32.08 -66.10 -22.56
C ASN A 9 31.13 -65.17 -23.34
N HIS A 10 29.82 -65.45 -23.36
CA HIS A 10 28.84 -64.58 -24.03
C HIS A 10 28.32 -63.43 -23.15
N PHE A 11 28.60 -63.46 -21.84
CA PHE A 11 28.11 -62.48 -20.86
C PHE A 11 29.08 -61.30 -20.60
N SER A 12 30.32 -61.40 -21.09
CA SER A 12 31.31 -60.31 -20.97
C SER A 12 31.24 -59.34 -22.16
N TYR A 13 31.07 -59.85 -23.38
CA TYR A 13 31.01 -59.01 -24.60
C TYR A 13 29.73 -58.20 -24.73
N THR A 14 28.59 -58.71 -24.25
CA THR A 14 27.31 -58.00 -24.28
C THR A 14 27.29 -56.74 -23.41
N LYS A 15 28.00 -56.74 -22.28
CA LYS A 15 28.14 -55.54 -21.43
C LYS A 15 29.04 -54.47 -22.07
N TRP A 16 30.14 -54.87 -22.71
CA TRP A 16 31.01 -53.93 -23.42
C TRP A 16 30.35 -53.35 -24.67
N ILE A 17 29.58 -54.13 -25.42
CA ILE A 17 28.84 -53.67 -26.61
C ILE A 17 27.72 -52.70 -26.22
N ILE A 18 26.99 -52.94 -25.12
CA ILE A 18 25.97 -52.02 -24.61
C ILE A 18 26.60 -50.72 -24.11
N THR A 19 27.80 -50.78 -23.52
CA THR A 19 28.51 -49.59 -23.02
C THR A 19 29.12 -48.78 -24.17
N LEU A 20 29.58 -49.43 -25.24
CA LEU A 20 30.01 -48.79 -26.49
C LEU A 20 28.83 -48.19 -27.28
N LEU A 21 27.66 -48.85 -27.31
CA LEU A 21 26.43 -48.32 -27.92
C LEU A 21 25.86 -47.14 -27.12
N LEU A 22 25.90 -47.18 -25.78
CA LEU A 22 25.53 -46.05 -24.93
C LEU A 22 26.50 -44.88 -25.09
N GLY A 23 27.81 -45.14 -25.16
CA GLY A 23 28.83 -44.11 -25.44
C GLY A 23 28.73 -43.52 -26.85
N PHE A 24 28.40 -44.31 -27.87
CA PHE A 24 28.18 -43.85 -29.24
C PHE A 24 26.87 -43.07 -29.38
N SER A 25 25.81 -43.46 -28.67
CA SER A 25 24.54 -42.71 -28.62
C SER A 25 24.65 -41.38 -27.86
N ALA A 26 25.58 -41.27 -26.92
CA ALA A 26 25.88 -40.02 -26.20
C ALA A 26 26.78 -39.06 -26.99
N GLY A 27 27.43 -39.51 -28.08
CA GLY A 27 28.21 -38.65 -28.98
C GLY A 27 27.43 -38.16 -30.21
N VAL A 28 26.29 -38.78 -30.54
CA VAL A 28 25.48 -38.45 -31.74
C VAL A 28 24.27 -37.56 -31.41
N LEU A 29 23.92 -37.44 -30.13
CA LEU A 29 22.90 -36.51 -29.64
C LEU A 29 23.56 -35.63 -28.59
N ASP A 30 23.77 -34.34 -28.88
CA ASP A 30 24.25 -33.31 -27.96
C ASP A 30 23.26 -33.13 -26.78
N VAL A 31 23.16 -34.13 -25.91
CA VAL A 31 22.27 -34.12 -24.75
C VAL A 31 22.97 -33.35 -23.65
N SER A 32 22.74 -32.05 -23.68
CA SER A 32 23.15 -31.08 -22.67
C SER A 32 22.80 -31.54 -21.26
N PHE A 33 23.66 -31.19 -20.28
CA PHE A 33 23.56 -31.40 -18.83
C PHE A 33 22.16 -31.12 -18.21
N PHE A 34 21.30 -30.44 -18.96
CA PHE A 34 19.89 -30.16 -18.67
C PHE A 34 19.06 -31.39 -18.28
N TYR A 35 19.19 -32.53 -18.97
CA TYR A 35 18.32 -33.69 -18.70
C TYR A 35 18.66 -34.42 -17.40
N ILE A 36 19.93 -34.40 -17.00
CA ILE A 36 20.38 -34.94 -15.70
C ILE A 36 19.85 -34.07 -14.57
N ILE A 37 19.91 -32.74 -14.72
CA ILE A 37 19.36 -31.78 -13.76
C ILE A 37 17.84 -31.93 -13.66
N MET A 38 17.14 -32.13 -14.78
CA MET A 38 15.68 -32.34 -14.79
C MET A 38 15.27 -33.65 -14.08
N GLY A 39 16.06 -34.72 -14.22
CA GLY A 39 15.85 -35.97 -13.50
C GLY A 39 16.02 -35.82 -11.98
N ILE A 40 17.03 -35.05 -11.54
CA ILE A 40 17.25 -34.76 -10.11
C ILE A 40 16.12 -33.90 -9.54
N VAL A 41 15.65 -32.89 -10.30
CA VAL A 41 14.52 -32.03 -9.89
C VAL A 41 13.22 -32.83 -9.79
N MET A 42 12.92 -33.73 -10.73
CA MET A 42 11.74 -34.60 -10.63
C MET A 42 11.80 -35.57 -9.44
N TRP A 43 12.99 -36.10 -9.12
CA TRP A 43 13.16 -36.99 -7.96
C TRP A 43 12.97 -36.26 -6.62
N ILE A 44 13.44 -35.01 -6.52
CA ILE A 44 13.22 -34.15 -5.33
C ILE A 44 11.73 -33.81 -5.18
N LEU A 45 11.06 -33.45 -6.28
CA LEU A 45 9.61 -33.16 -6.28
C LEU A 45 8.78 -34.39 -5.88
N TYR A 46 9.15 -35.58 -6.35
CA TYR A 46 8.51 -36.83 -5.96
C TYR A 46 8.64 -37.12 -4.46
N ARG A 47 9.82 -36.86 -3.85
CA ARG A 47 10.01 -37.01 -2.40
C ARG A 47 9.25 -35.99 -1.56
N CYS A 48 9.05 -34.77 -2.07
CA CYS A 48 8.26 -33.73 -1.37
C CYS A 48 6.74 -33.95 -1.46
N TRP A 49 6.28 -34.83 -2.35
CA TRP A 49 4.86 -35.06 -2.61
C TRP A 49 4.29 -36.32 -1.96
N LYS A 50 4.75 -36.67 -0.75
CA LYS A 50 4.08 -37.69 0.07
C LYS A 50 3.06 -37.01 1.00
N PRO A 51 1.74 -37.14 0.77
CA PRO A 51 0.74 -36.63 1.70
C PRO A 51 0.80 -37.41 3.02
N SER A 52 0.80 -36.69 4.13
CA SER A 52 0.74 -37.26 5.48
C SER A 52 -0.62 -37.93 5.69
N THR A 53 -0.64 -39.26 5.71
CA THR A 53 -1.73 -40.06 6.29
C THR A 53 -1.81 -39.78 7.79
N GLU A 54 -2.92 -39.19 8.25
CA GLU A 54 -3.31 -39.16 9.67
C GLU A 54 -3.62 -40.58 10.17
N PRO A 55 -3.21 -40.93 11.40
CA PRO A 55 -3.91 -41.93 12.18
C PRO A 55 -4.86 -41.29 13.20
N SER A 56 -6.03 -41.91 13.23
CA SER A 56 -7.25 -41.67 13.99
C SER A 56 -7.12 -41.44 15.51
N ALA A 57 -8.06 -40.62 15.98
CA ALA A 57 -8.59 -40.43 17.32
C ALA A 57 -8.28 -41.48 18.41
N ILE A 58 -7.71 -40.99 19.52
CA ILE A 58 -7.96 -41.52 20.86
C ILE A 58 -8.49 -40.36 21.72
N LYS A 59 -9.72 -40.52 22.22
CA LYS A 59 -10.33 -39.68 23.26
C LYS A 59 -9.57 -39.88 24.57
N CYS A 60 -9.29 -38.78 25.28
CA CYS A 60 -9.53 -38.72 26.73
C CYS A 60 -9.66 -37.26 27.16
N GLN A 61 -10.77 -36.97 27.86
CA GLN A 61 -10.99 -35.78 28.66
C GLN A 61 -9.98 -35.73 29.81
N ASP A 62 -9.93 -34.57 30.47
CA ASP A 62 -9.26 -34.30 31.75
C ASP A 62 -7.80 -33.86 31.71
N LYS A 63 -7.55 -32.66 31.18
CA LYS A 63 -6.60 -31.67 31.75
C LYS A 63 -7.06 -30.23 31.51
N ALA A 64 -8.26 -29.90 31.98
CA ALA A 64 -8.67 -28.53 32.20
C ALA A 64 -8.27 -28.14 33.64
N LYS A 65 -7.04 -27.61 33.80
CA LYS A 65 -6.50 -26.80 34.92
C LYS A 65 -5.01 -27.13 35.11
N GLU A 66 -4.17 -26.52 34.28
CA GLU A 66 -2.79 -26.08 34.59
C GLU A 66 -2.09 -25.73 33.28
N GLN A 67 -2.10 -24.45 32.92
CA GLN A 67 -0.99 -23.77 32.23
C GLN A 67 -1.32 -22.29 32.14
N ALA A 68 -1.10 -21.60 33.26
CA ALA A 68 -0.81 -20.19 33.26
C ALA A 68 0.55 -19.96 32.56
N LYS A 69 0.59 -18.98 31.65
CA LYS A 69 1.77 -18.28 31.10
C LYS A 69 2.96 -19.16 30.68
N VAL A 70 2.94 -19.58 29.41
CA VAL A 70 4.18 -19.78 28.62
C VAL A 70 4.05 -18.87 27.38
N PRO A 71 5.04 -18.01 27.06
CA PRO A 71 5.00 -17.21 25.84
C PRO A 71 4.93 -18.16 24.64
N HIS A 72 4.09 -17.83 23.65
CA HIS A 72 3.84 -18.65 22.47
C HIS A 72 5.14 -19.23 21.91
N LYS A 73 5.29 -20.55 22.00
CA LYS A 73 6.34 -21.30 21.32
C LYS A 73 6.04 -21.16 19.83
N VAL A 74 6.72 -20.22 19.16
CA VAL A 74 6.69 -20.09 17.70
C VAL A 74 6.98 -21.47 17.14
N THR A 75 6.06 -22.03 16.36
CA THR A 75 6.20 -23.37 15.80
C THR A 75 7.52 -23.39 15.00
N ASP A 76 8.41 -24.36 15.25
CA ASP A 76 9.80 -24.35 14.73
C ASP A 76 9.91 -24.02 13.23
N ARG A 77 8.90 -24.40 12.43
CA ARG A 77 8.81 -24.08 10.99
C ARG A 77 8.61 -22.59 10.66
N GLU A 78 7.82 -21.86 11.44
CA GLU A 78 7.63 -20.42 11.24
C GLU A 78 8.91 -19.65 11.61
N PHE A 79 9.57 -20.09 12.67
CA PHE A 79 10.85 -19.55 13.11
C PHE A 79 11.93 -19.72 12.03
N GLU A 80 12.05 -20.90 11.42
CA GLU A 80 13.00 -21.15 10.33
C GLU A 80 12.72 -20.28 9.10
N ARG A 81 11.46 -20.11 8.69
CA ARG A 81 11.07 -19.26 7.54
C ARG A 81 11.45 -17.81 7.76
N LEU A 82 11.20 -17.28 8.95
CA LEU A 82 11.57 -15.90 9.31
C LEU A 82 13.09 -15.73 9.31
N ARG A 83 13.85 -16.75 9.75
CA ARG A 83 15.31 -16.74 9.70
C ARG A 83 15.85 -16.59 8.28
N TYR A 84 15.37 -17.40 7.33
CA TYR A 84 15.82 -17.32 5.93
C TYR A 84 15.49 -15.97 5.30
N LEU A 85 14.27 -15.46 5.54
CA LEU A 85 13.88 -14.16 5.05
C LEU A 85 14.74 -13.04 5.66
N GLN A 86 15.03 -13.10 6.96
CA GLN A 86 15.88 -12.11 7.62
C GLN A 86 17.31 -12.12 7.04
N VAL A 87 17.87 -13.30 6.76
CA VAL A 87 19.19 -13.43 6.10
C VAL A 87 19.16 -12.78 4.72
N LEU A 88 18.11 -13.01 3.93
CA LEU A 88 17.94 -12.39 2.61
C LEU A 88 17.83 -10.86 2.73
N VAL A 89 17.06 -10.35 3.69
CA VAL A 89 16.90 -8.92 3.94
C VAL A 89 18.23 -8.28 4.37
N ASN A 90 18.98 -8.93 5.28
CA ASN A 90 20.28 -8.43 5.73
C ASN A 90 21.30 -8.35 4.59
N ASN A 91 21.40 -9.41 3.76
CA ASN A 91 22.34 -9.46 2.64
C ASN A 91 21.92 -8.52 1.49
N SER A 92 20.62 -8.28 1.32
CA SER A 92 20.10 -7.36 0.31
C SER A 92 20.19 -5.89 0.74
N TRP A 93 20.31 -5.62 2.05
CA TRP A 93 20.23 -4.27 2.61
C TRP A 93 21.21 -3.27 1.98
N PRO A 94 22.50 -3.58 1.75
CA PRO A 94 23.42 -2.63 1.11
C PRO A 94 23.00 -2.22 -0.32
N TYR A 95 22.31 -3.11 -1.04
CA TYR A 95 21.77 -2.82 -2.37
C TYR A 95 20.48 -2.01 -2.27
N ILE A 96 19.63 -2.34 -1.29
CA ILE A 96 18.41 -1.61 -0.99
C ILE A 96 18.73 -0.16 -0.58
N THR A 97 19.73 0.08 0.28
CA THR A 97 20.11 1.44 0.69
C THR A 97 20.59 2.27 -0.49
N LYS A 98 21.41 1.69 -1.39
CA LYS A 98 21.83 2.36 -2.64
C LYS A 98 20.65 2.66 -3.56
N TYR A 99 19.68 1.75 -3.65
CA TYR A 99 18.45 2.00 -4.39
C TYR A 99 17.63 3.13 -3.75
N LEU A 100 17.47 3.12 -2.42
CA LEU A 100 16.73 4.14 -1.68
C LEU A 100 17.38 5.53 -1.82
N GLU A 101 18.70 5.61 -1.85
CA GLU A 101 19.41 6.85 -2.17
C GLU A 101 18.99 7.38 -3.55
N LYS A 102 19.09 6.54 -4.59
CA LYS A 102 18.69 6.92 -5.95
C LYS A 102 17.21 7.29 -6.00
N PHE A 103 16.35 6.57 -5.29
CA PHE A 103 14.93 6.84 -5.19
C PHE A 103 14.66 8.22 -4.58
N LEU A 104 15.31 8.58 -3.47
CA LEU A 104 15.18 9.91 -2.88
C LEU A 104 15.63 11.01 -3.86
N ARG A 105 16.78 10.82 -4.53
CA ARG A 105 17.32 11.80 -5.47
C ARG A 105 16.52 11.95 -6.76
N TRP A 106 16.07 10.84 -7.34
CA TRP A 106 15.50 10.81 -8.69
C TRP A 106 13.97 10.83 -8.68
N ARG A 107 13.33 10.30 -7.64
CA ARG A 107 11.87 10.27 -7.54
C ARG A 107 11.33 11.32 -6.57
N ILE A 108 11.88 11.41 -5.36
CA ILE A 108 11.30 12.27 -4.30
C ILE A 108 11.74 13.73 -4.44
N GLN A 109 13.02 13.99 -4.72
CA GLN A 109 13.55 15.34 -4.88
C GLN A 109 12.79 16.17 -5.93
N PRO A 110 12.55 15.69 -7.17
CA PRO A 110 11.76 16.47 -8.13
C PRO A 110 10.31 16.67 -7.68
N LEU A 111 9.72 15.68 -6.99
CA LEU A 111 8.37 15.82 -6.43
C LEU A 111 8.30 16.94 -5.38
N ILE A 112 9.29 17.06 -4.49
CA ILE A 112 9.31 18.15 -3.50
C ILE A 112 9.47 19.52 -4.19
N ARG A 113 10.41 19.63 -5.14
CA ARG A 113 10.63 20.87 -5.91
C ARG A 113 9.39 21.31 -6.67
N SER A 114 8.64 20.35 -7.20
CA SER A 114 7.43 20.61 -7.95
C SER A 114 6.30 21.19 -7.11
N ARG A 115 6.20 20.72 -5.86
CA ARG A 115 5.03 20.95 -5.02
C ARG A 115 5.11 22.27 -4.26
N PHE A 116 6.32 22.76 -3.99
CA PHE A 116 6.53 23.93 -3.16
C PHE A 116 7.33 25.01 -3.90
N LYS A 117 6.70 26.17 -4.10
CA LYS A 117 7.27 27.34 -4.80
C LYS A 117 8.62 27.79 -4.21
N TYR A 118 8.77 27.71 -2.89
CA TYR A 118 9.98 28.13 -2.19
C TYR A 118 11.07 27.04 -2.11
N LEU A 119 10.78 25.81 -2.55
CA LEU A 119 11.70 24.66 -2.51
C LEU A 119 12.17 24.24 -3.90
N THR A 120 12.15 25.14 -4.89
CA THR A 120 12.59 24.84 -6.26
C THR A 120 14.04 24.36 -6.34
N ASN A 121 14.89 24.85 -5.43
CA ASN A 121 16.29 24.46 -5.27
C ASN A 121 16.51 23.42 -4.15
N PHE A 122 15.49 22.65 -3.77
CA PHE A 122 15.62 21.64 -2.72
C PHE A 122 16.54 20.48 -3.14
N HIS A 123 17.48 20.09 -2.29
CA HIS A 123 18.41 18.99 -2.56
C HIS A 123 18.51 18.05 -1.35
N PHE A 124 18.67 16.76 -1.62
CA PHE A 124 19.19 15.83 -0.63
C PHE A 124 20.72 15.83 -0.66
N PHE A 125 21.32 16.01 0.50
CA PHE A 125 22.75 15.90 0.79
C PHE A 125 22.98 14.62 1.59
N ASP A 126 24.15 14.00 1.43
CA ASP A 126 24.66 12.91 2.27
C ASP A 126 23.56 11.94 2.74
N ILE A 127 23.14 11.04 1.84
CA ILE A 127 22.10 10.04 2.13
C ILE A 127 22.77 8.73 2.51
N ASP A 128 22.60 8.33 3.76
CA ASP A 128 22.99 7.04 4.30
C ASP A 128 21.86 6.49 5.18
N PHE A 129 21.37 5.30 4.86
CA PHE A 129 20.31 4.62 5.63
C PHE A 129 20.88 3.69 6.72
N GLY A 130 22.21 3.68 6.90
CA GLY A 130 22.91 2.85 7.85
C GLY A 130 22.94 1.36 7.46
N ASN A 131 23.69 0.58 8.23
CA ASN A 131 23.92 -0.84 7.95
C ASN A 131 22.89 -1.78 8.60
N LYS A 132 21.98 -1.24 9.42
CA LYS A 132 21.00 -2.04 10.16
C LYS A 132 19.73 -2.24 9.35
N ALA A 133 19.55 -3.46 8.86
CA ALA A 133 18.38 -3.86 8.10
C ALA A 133 17.12 -4.00 8.98
N PRO A 134 15.90 -3.86 8.40
CA PRO A 134 14.66 -4.06 9.12
C PRO A 134 14.52 -5.51 9.60
N GLN A 135 13.96 -5.68 10.79
CA GLN A 135 13.65 -6.98 11.37
C GLN A 135 12.27 -7.44 10.96
N VAL A 136 12.15 -8.65 10.43
CA VAL A 136 10.88 -9.28 10.07
C VAL A 136 10.42 -10.16 11.23
N THR A 137 9.40 -9.71 11.95
CA THR A 137 8.87 -10.40 13.14
C THR A 137 7.81 -11.43 12.80
N HIS A 138 7.07 -11.22 11.71
CA HIS A 138 5.99 -12.10 11.30
C HIS A 138 5.80 -12.02 9.78
N MET A 139 5.46 -13.14 9.17
CA MET A 139 5.21 -13.24 7.74
C MET A 139 3.92 -14.02 7.51
N ARG A 140 3.04 -13.49 6.66
CA ARG A 140 1.85 -14.18 6.17
C ARG A 140 1.85 -14.14 4.65
N VAL A 141 1.58 -15.28 4.02
CA VAL A 141 1.47 -15.41 2.57
C VAL A 141 0.06 -15.86 2.23
N GLN A 142 -0.57 -15.20 1.27
CA GLN A 142 -1.89 -15.54 0.76
C GLN A 142 -1.85 -15.55 -0.77
N SER A 143 -2.30 -16.63 -1.38
CA SER A 143 -2.51 -16.70 -2.82
C SER A 143 -3.96 -16.39 -3.14
N ASP A 144 -4.19 -15.63 -4.19
CA ASP A 144 -5.52 -15.31 -4.72
C ASP A 144 -5.53 -15.68 -6.23
N PRO A 145 -5.98 -16.90 -6.56
CA PRO A 145 -5.94 -17.41 -7.93
C PRO A 145 -6.93 -16.69 -8.85
N GLU A 146 -8.06 -16.20 -8.33
CA GLU A 146 -9.05 -15.46 -9.11
C GLU A 146 -8.47 -14.15 -9.64
N LYS A 147 -7.70 -13.45 -8.80
CA LYS A 147 -7.05 -12.18 -9.16
C LYS A 147 -5.63 -12.35 -9.73
N LYS A 148 -5.16 -13.59 -9.94
CA LYS A 148 -3.79 -13.90 -10.39
C LYS A 148 -2.74 -13.11 -9.60
N GLN A 149 -2.80 -13.17 -8.26
CA GLN A 149 -1.89 -12.42 -7.41
C GLN A 149 -1.45 -13.22 -6.17
N ILE A 150 -0.25 -12.89 -5.68
CA ILE A 150 0.26 -13.41 -4.40
C ILE A 150 0.52 -12.23 -3.48
N LEU A 151 -0.03 -12.30 -2.26
CA LEU A 151 0.11 -11.30 -1.22
C LEU A 151 1.08 -11.81 -0.15
N LEU A 152 2.06 -10.99 0.19
CA LEU A 152 2.99 -11.22 1.30
C LEU A 152 2.88 -10.06 2.29
N ASP A 153 2.45 -10.37 3.51
CA ASP A 153 2.39 -9.44 4.62
C ASP A 153 3.58 -9.67 5.55
N LEU A 154 4.46 -8.67 5.65
CA LEU A 154 5.65 -8.69 6.48
C LEU A 154 5.51 -7.69 7.62
N LYS A 155 5.45 -8.16 8.86
CA LYS A 155 5.50 -7.27 10.03
C LYS A 155 6.95 -6.87 10.29
N ILE A 156 7.28 -5.64 9.92
CA ILE A 156 8.64 -5.10 10.01
C ILE A 156 8.81 -4.16 11.21
N SER A 157 10.01 -4.19 11.78
CA SER A 157 10.49 -3.22 12.78
C SER A 157 11.90 -2.78 12.42
N LEU A 158 12.08 -1.47 12.26
CA LEU A 158 13.36 -0.84 11.99
C LEU A 158 13.61 0.24 13.04
N ASN A 159 14.76 0.18 13.67
CA ASN A 159 15.26 1.25 14.53
C ASN A 159 16.75 1.42 14.23
N ALA A 160 17.07 2.38 13.38
CA ALA A 160 18.40 2.58 12.82
C ALA A 160 18.81 4.05 12.87
N ALA A 161 20.10 4.29 13.14
CA ALA A 161 20.73 5.56 12.89
C ALA A 161 20.88 5.74 11.38
N VAL A 162 20.47 6.89 10.87
CA VAL A 162 20.53 7.25 9.45
C VAL A 162 21.10 8.66 9.34
N MET A 163 21.59 9.01 8.16
CA MET A 163 21.95 10.37 7.81
C MET A 163 21.23 10.71 6.52
N VAL A 164 20.21 11.56 6.61
CA VAL A 164 19.53 12.08 5.41
C VAL A 164 19.47 13.58 5.55
N ASN A 165 20.43 14.27 4.95
CA ASN A 165 20.50 15.73 5.01
C ASN A 165 19.66 16.34 3.88
N VAL A 166 18.96 17.42 4.21
CA VAL A 166 18.12 18.17 3.27
C VAL A 166 18.48 19.64 3.34
N GLY A 167 18.40 20.30 2.20
CA GLY A 167 18.73 21.71 2.15
C GLY A 167 18.30 22.38 0.87
N ILE A 168 18.61 23.66 0.77
CA ILE A 168 18.30 24.49 -0.40
C ILE A 168 19.61 24.98 -0.98
N SER A 169 19.75 24.88 -2.30
CA SER A 169 20.97 25.29 -3.00
C SER A 169 22.19 24.51 -2.51
N LYS A 170 23.11 25.14 -1.76
CA LYS A 170 24.31 24.52 -1.20
C LYS A 170 24.29 24.44 0.33
N THR A 171 23.21 24.86 0.97
CA THR A 171 23.13 24.96 2.44
C THR A 171 22.28 23.84 2.98
N ILE A 172 22.86 23.01 3.86
CA ILE A 172 22.13 22.01 4.64
C ILE A 172 21.27 22.75 5.65
N MET A 173 19.96 22.49 5.62
CA MET A 173 18.99 23.14 6.51
C MET A 173 18.66 22.21 7.68
N ALA A 174 18.33 20.96 7.37
CA ALA A 174 17.94 19.96 8.35
C ALA A 174 18.49 18.58 7.97
N GLY A 175 18.47 17.64 8.91
CA GLY A 175 18.81 16.26 8.67
C GLY A 175 17.97 15.31 9.50
N VAL A 176 17.86 14.07 9.05
CA VAL A 176 17.31 12.97 9.85
C VAL A 176 18.48 12.14 10.37
N LYS A 177 18.58 12.00 11.69
CA LYS A 177 19.63 11.24 12.41
C LYS A 177 19.24 9.81 12.72
N SER A 178 17.95 9.54 12.89
CA SER A 178 17.47 8.19 13.14
C SER A 178 16.03 8.02 12.67
N VAL A 179 15.72 6.79 12.31
CA VAL A 179 14.40 6.36 11.87
C VAL A 179 13.98 5.18 12.73
N LYS A 180 12.80 5.32 13.36
CA LYS A 180 12.06 4.21 13.92
C LYS A 180 10.80 3.99 13.07
N LEU A 181 10.69 2.81 12.47
CA LEU A 181 9.57 2.41 11.61
C LEU A 181 9.05 1.06 12.07
N GLU A 182 7.77 1.01 12.44
CA GLU A 182 7.07 -0.23 12.78
C GLU A 182 5.76 -0.32 12.00
N GLY A 183 5.51 -1.45 11.37
CA GLY A 183 4.29 -1.63 10.58
C GLY A 183 4.23 -2.96 9.86
N THR A 184 3.10 -3.20 9.19
CA THR A 184 2.95 -4.33 8.28
C THR A 184 3.17 -3.83 6.86
N LEU A 185 4.24 -4.28 6.22
CA LEU A 185 4.55 -4.03 4.82
C LEU A 185 3.88 -5.11 3.98
N ARG A 186 3.08 -4.71 3.00
CA ARG A 186 2.45 -5.62 2.04
C ARG A 186 3.18 -5.56 0.71
N ILE A 187 3.53 -6.74 0.21
CA ILE A 187 4.11 -6.96 -1.11
C ILE A 187 3.09 -7.77 -1.93
N ILE A 188 2.75 -7.29 -3.12
CA ILE A 188 1.85 -7.98 -4.04
C ILE A 188 2.59 -8.28 -5.33
N LEU A 189 2.69 -9.57 -5.67
CA LEU A 189 3.17 -10.05 -6.97
C LEU A 189 1.96 -10.16 -7.88
N ALA A 190 1.84 -9.24 -8.84
CA ALA A 190 0.70 -9.19 -9.75
C ALA A 190 1.01 -8.36 -11.01
N PRO A 191 0.36 -8.69 -12.15
CA PRO A 191 -0.34 -9.96 -12.42
C PRO A 191 0.64 -11.14 -12.55
N LEU A 192 0.21 -12.33 -12.14
CA LEU A 192 0.94 -13.58 -12.40
C LEU A 192 0.85 -13.96 -13.87
N ILE A 193 1.99 -14.34 -14.44
CA ILE A 193 2.15 -14.73 -15.84
C ILE A 193 2.78 -16.13 -15.93
N PRO A 194 2.52 -16.89 -17.01
CA PRO A 194 3.09 -18.23 -17.17
C PRO A 194 4.59 -18.20 -17.50
N ASP A 195 5.09 -17.10 -18.07
CA ASP A 195 6.48 -16.94 -18.48
C ASP A 195 7.33 -16.28 -17.38
N VAL A 196 8.63 -16.57 -17.36
CA VAL A 196 9.61 -15.93 -16.46
C VAL A 196 9.53 -14.40 -16.64
N PRO A 197 9.43 -13.60 -15.56
CA PRO A 197 9.69 -13.93 -14.15
C PRO A 197 8.48 -14.38 -13.33
N PHE A 198 7.41 -14.86 -13.98
CA PHE A 198 6.16 -15.37 -13.41
C PHE A 198 5.25 -14.31 -12.76
N THR A 199 5.68 -13.05 -12.74
CA THR A 199 4.89 -11.89 -12.32
C THR A 199 5.33 -10.66 -13.11
N GLU A 200 4.40 -9.83 -13.57
CA GLU A 200 4.78 -8.64 -14.36
C GLU A 200 5.33 -7.51 -13.49
N ALA A 201 4.87 -7.40 -12.24
CA ALA A 201 5.31 -6.34 -11.33
C ALA A 201 5.28 -6.77 -9.85
N VAL A 202 6.07 -6.05 -9.04
CA VAL A 202 6.06 -6.10 -7.58
C VAL A 202 5.47 -4.79 -7.06
N ASN A 203 4.41 -4.89 -6.26
CA ASN A 203 3.72 -3.74 -5.69
C ASN A 203 3.91 -3.72 -4.18
N ILE A 204 4.31 -2.59 -3.61
CA ILE A 204 4.68 -2.48 -2.20
C ILE A 204 3.98 -1.29 -1.56
N TYR A 205 3.29 -1.51 -0.44
CA TYR A 205 2.68 -0.45 0.37
C TYR A 205 2.42 -0.92 1.81
N PHE A 206 2.09 0.00 2.70
CA PHE A 206 1.59 -0.32 4.03
C PHE A 206 0.06 -0.31 4.02
N PRO A 207 -0.63 -1.43 4.32
CA PRO A 207 -2.08 -1.46 4.40
C PRO A 207 -2.64 -0.54 5.49
N ARG A 208 -1.88 -0.39 6.58
CA ARG A 208 -2.17 0.51 7.69
C ARG A 208 -1.04 1.51 7.86
N ARG A 209 -1.38 2.71 8.33
CA ARG A 209 -0.40 3.74 8.64
C ARG A 209 0.69 3.18 9.56
N PRO A 210 1.97 3.17 9.14
CA PRO A 210 3.05 2.69 9.98
C PRO A 210 3.36 3.72 11.08
N VAL A 211 3.85 3.22 12.20
CA VAL A 211 4.41 4.05 13.27
C VAL A 211 5.77 4.51 12.79
N LEU A 212 5.87 5.79 12.44
CA LEU A 212 7.09 6.43 11.96
C LEU A 212 7.51 7.52 12.94
N HIS A 213 8.71 7.38 13.51
CA HIS A 213 9.35 8.42 14.29
C HIS A 213 10.70 8.76 13.67
N LEU A 214 10.96 10.06 13.51
CA LEU A 214 12.17 10.58 12.92
C LEU A 214 12.84 11.48 13.95
N GLN A 215 14.13 11.28 14.22
CA GLN A 215 14.89 12.23 15.03
C GLN A 215 15.58 13.22 14.10
N TRP A 216 15.27 14.50 14.27
CA TRP A 216 15.72 15.55 13.38
C TRP A 216 16.92 16.32 13.95
N THR A 217 17.72 16.88 13.06
CA THR A 217 18.65 17.98 13.32
C THR A 217 18.25 19.19 12.49
N GLY A 218 18.37 20.39 13.06
CA GLY A 218 18.15 21.64 12.32
C GLY A 218 16.73 21.80 11.75
N LEU A 219 15.72 21.07 12.25
CA LEU A 219 14.36 21.15 11.73
C LEU A 219 13.81 22.58 11.80
N THR A 220 14.17 23.34 12.82
CA THR A 220 13.81 24.76 12.96
C THR A 220 14.25 25.60 11.74
N ASN A 221 15.45 25.35 11.19
CA ASN A 221 15.94 26.04 9.99
C ASN A 221 15.09 25.71 8.76
N LEU A 222 14.62 24.45 8.66
CA LEU A 222 13.72 24.03 7.59
C LEU A 222 12.34 24.68 7.74
N LEU A 223 11.82 24.76 8.97
CA LEU A 223 10.51 25.38 9.24
C LEU A 223 10.54 26.90 9.06
N ASN A 224 11.68 27.57 9.25
CA ASN A 224 11.83 29.00 9.01
C ASN A 224 11.70 29.41 7.52
N ILE A 225 11.67 28.45 6.59
CA ILE A 225 11.48 28.74 5.17
C ILE A 225 10.04 29.25 4.93
N PRO A 226 9.87 30.35 4.18
CA PRO A 226 8.55 30.83 3.77
C PRO A 226 7.71 29.72 3.13
N GLY A 227 6.44 29.60 3.56
CA GLY A 227 5.54 28.51 3.16
C GLY A 227 5.67 27.21 3.96
N LEU A 228 6.72 27.03 4.77
CA LEU A 228 6.87 25.88 5.69
C LEU A 228 6.72 26.25 7.18
N HIS A 229 6.72 27.54 7.54
CA HIS A 229 6.60 28.01 8.92
C HIS A 229 5.33 27.56 9.65
N THR A 230 4.26 27.25 8.93
CA THR A 230 3.02 26.71 9.51
C THR A 230 3.07 25.19 9.70
N MET A 231 4.10 24.51 9.19
CA MET A 231 4.25 23.08 9.34
C MET A 231 4.84 22.73 10.70
N THR A 232 4.42 21.59 11.22
CA THR A 232 5.02 20.97 12.40
C THR A 232 5.74 19.69 12.00
N GLU A 233 6.63 19.22 12.87
CA GLU A 233 7.29 17.91 12.71
C GLU A 233 6.27 16.80 12.40
N ARG A 234 5.16 16.78 13.14
CA ARG A 234 4.07 15.80 12.97
C ARG A 234 3.46 15.89 11.58
N MET A 235 3.22 17.09 11.05
CA MET A 235 2.67 17.25 9.70
C MET A 235 3.62 16.71 8.63
N ILE A 236 4.94 16.87 8.80
CA ILE A 236 5.94 16.33 7.87
C ILE A 236 5.91 14.80 7.94
N VAL A 237 5.96 14.22 9.13
CA VAL A 237 5.89 12.77 9.35
C VAL A 237 4.57 12.20 8.81
N ASP A 238 3.45 12.90 9.00
CA ASP A 238 2.14 12.55 8.44
C ASP A 238 2.18 12.51 6.91
N GLN A 239 2.80 13.50 6.25
CA GLN A 239 2.93 13.50 4.78
C GLN A 239 3.77 12.31 4.29
N ILE A 240 4.86 11.97 4.99
CA ILE A 240 5.70 10.81 4.66
C ILE A 240 4.92 9.51 4.86
N ALA A 241 4.23 9.36 5.99
CA ALA A 241 3.40 8.19 6.27
C ALA A 241 2.27 8.03 5.23
N ASN A 242 1.63 9.13 4.84
CA ASN A 242 0.59 9.15 3.80
C ASN A 242 1.12 8.77 2.41
N PHE A 243 2.42 8.95 2.15
CA PHE A 243 3.04 8.50 0.91
C PHE A 243 3.25 6.98 0.86
N MET A 244 3.33 6.32 2.02
CA MET A 244 3.60 4.89 2.15
C MET A 244 2.34 4.02 2.19
N VAL A 245 1.15 4.62 2.28
CA VAL A 245 -0.14 3.93 2.41
C VAL A 245 -1.00 4.09 1.17
N ALA A 246 -1.97 3.18 1.02
CA ALA A 246 -2.93 3.20 -0.07
C ALA A 246 -3.70 4.54 -0.15
N PRO A 247 -4.08 5.02 -1.35
CA PRO A 247 -4.04 4.35 -2.65
C PRO A 247 -2.67 4.43 -3.34
N LYS A 248 -1.66 5.05 -2.70
CA LYS A 248 -0.30 5.06 -3.23
C LYS A 248 0.36 3.73 -2.91
N PHE A 249 0.97 3.14 -3.93
CA PHE A 249 1.82 1.97 -3.78
C PHE A 249 3.02 2.14 -4.70
N PHE A 250 4.16 1.64 -4.25
CA PHE A 250 5.36 1.57 -5.06
C PHE A 250 5.22 0.38 -6.01
N THR A 251 5.38 0.60 -7.31
CA THR A 251 5.36 -0.47 -8.32
C THR A 251 6.72 -0.59 -8.96
N GLN A 252 7.32 -1.77 -8.87
CA GLN A 252 8.52 -2.13 -9.62
C GLN A 252 8.13 -3.09 -10.74
N PRO A 253 8.14 -2.65 -12.02
CA PRO A 253 7.95 -3.57 -13.13
C PRO A 253 9.10 -4.57 -13.19
N LEU A 254 8.74 -5.82 -13.46
CA LEU A 254 9.66 -6.93 -13.72
C LEU A 254 9.61 -7.34 -15.20
N ALA A 255 8.43 -7.26 -15.83
CA ALA A 255 8.27 -7.47 -17.27
C ALA A 255 8.63 -6.21 -18.07
N ALA A 256 9.25 -6.39 -19.24
CA ALA A 256 9.67 -5.29 -20.11
C ALA A 256 8.49 -4.43 -20.62
N ASN A 257 7.35 -5.05 -20.88
CA ASN A 257 6.15 -4.41 -21.46
C ASN A 257 5.01 -4.23 -20.43
N PHE A 258 5.35 -3.96 -19.17
CA PHE A 258 4.36 -3.78 -18.11
C PHE A 258 3.49 -2.53 -18.34
N ASP A 259 2.17 -2.70 -18.40
CA ASP A 259 1.19 -1.62 -18.28
C ASP A 259 0.55 -1.66 -16.90
N MET A 260 0.51 -0.51 -16.21
CA MET A 260 -0.15 -0.38 -14.91
C MET A 260 -1.63 -0.80 -14.97
N LYS A 261 -2.29 -0.67 -16.12
CA LYS A 261 -3.69 -1.09 -16.30
C LYS A 261 -3.91 -2.58 -16.10
N ASN A 262 -2.88 -3.41 -16.26
CA ASN A 262 -2.98 -4.86 -16.10
C ASN A 262 -3.05 -5.28 -14.63
N LEU A 263 -2.79 -4.37 -13.68
CA LEU A 263 -2.89 -4.69 -12.26
C LEU A 263 -4.36 -4.92 -11.87
N PRO A 264 -4.67 -5.98 -11.11
CA PRO A 264 -6.05 -6.31 -10.71
C PRO A 264 -6.71 -5.25 -9.81
N PHE A 265 -5.91 -4.32 -9.29
CA PHE A 265 -6.32 -3.22 -8.41
C PHE A 265 -5.99 -1.82 -8.97
N ALA A 266 -5.55 -1.71 -10.24
CA ALA A 266 -5.20 -0.41 -10.83
C ALA A 266 -6.40 0.51 -11.00
N ASP A 267 -7.59 -0.04 -11.24
CA ASP A 267 -8.80 0.73 -11.46
C ASP A 267 -9.65 0.81 -10.18
N PRO A 268 -9.97 2.02 -9.68
CA PRO A 268 -10.93 2.20 -8.61
C PRO A 268 -12.34 2.02 -9.17
N TRP A 269 -12.78 0.78 -9.35
CA TRP A 269 -14.16 0.49 -9.77
C TRP A 269 -15.19 0.63 -8.65
N ASN A 270 -14.73 0.90 -7.42
CA ASN A 270 -15.58 0.97 -6.26
C ASN A 270 -15.68 2.40 -5.76
N ALA A 271 -16.90 2.87 -5.57
CA ALA A 271 -17.19 4.08 -4.83
C ALA A 271 -17.89 3.67 -3.52
N LEU A 272 -17.44 4.22 -2.40
CA LEU A 272 -18.11 4.00 -1.11
C LEU A 272 -18.79 5.29 -0.68
N ARG A 273 -20.04 5.16 -0.24
CA ARG A 273 -20.81 6.21 0.43
C ARG A 273 -20.83 5.93 1.92
N ILE A 274 -20.27 6.84 2.70
CA ILE A 274 -20.07 6.70 4.13
C ILE A 274 -20.95 7.73 4.84
N HIS A 275 -21.90 7.24 5.61
CA HIS A 275 -22.75 8.04 6.47
C HIS A 275 -22.22 7.95 7.90
N VAL A 276 -21.77 9.08 8.42
CA VAL A 276 -21.47 9.28 9.84
C VAL A 276 -22.75 9.82 10.48
N LEU A 277 -23.50 8.95 11.14
CA LEU A 277 -24.85 9.24 11.61
C LEU A 277 -24.79 9.91 12.98
N GLU A 278 -24.40 9.16 13.99
CA GLU A 278 -24.42 9.60 15.38
C GLU A 278 -23.40 8.85 16.23
N ALA A 279 -23.10 9.36 17.43
CA ALA A 279 -22.37 8.65 18.46
C ALA A 279 -23.16 8.67 19.76
N ARG A 280 -22.83 7.75 20.68
CA ARG A 280 -23.40 7.71 22.03
C ARG A 280 -22.38 7.34 23.08
N ASN A 281 -22.63 7.78 24.31
CA ASN A 281 -21.81 7.49 25.49
C ASN A 281 -20.33 7.85 25.32
N LEU A 282 -20.03 8.93 24.58
CA LEU A 282 -18.67 9.43 24.42
C LEU A 282 -18.07 9.83 25.78
N VAL A 283 -16.74 9.70 25.89
CA VAL A 283 -16.01 10.13 27.08
C VAL A 283 -16.12 11.65 27.22
N ALA A 284 -16.49 12.12 28.40
CA ALA A 284 -16.40 13.53 28.74
C ALA A 284 -14.93 13.90 28.99
N ASN A 285 -14.38 14.77 28.15
CA ASN A 285 -12.98 15.16 28.26
C ASN A 285 -12.78 16.56 28.90
N ASP A 286 -13.85 17.32 29.07
CA ASP A 286 -13.80 18.68 29.57
C ASP A 286 -14.15 18.74 31.08
N PHE A 287 -13.19 19.17 31.90
CA PHE A 287 -13.28 19.12 33.38
C PHE A 287 -14.42 19.96 33.96
N PHE A 288 -14.71 21.11 33.36
CA PHE A 288 -15.73 22.03 33.87
C PHE A 288 -17.13 21.73 33.34
N SER A 289 -17.26 21.37 32.06
CA SER A 289 -18.55 21.17 31.42
C SER A 289 -19.05 19.71 31.48
N LYS A 290 -18.17 18.75 31.81
CA LYS A 290 -18.40 17.29 31.72
C LYS A 290 -19.01 16.86 30.39
N LYS A 291 -18.77 17.64 29.33
CA LYS A 291 -19.28 17.43 27.97
C LYS A 291 -18.13 17.66 26.99
N SER A 292 -18.32 17.23 25.76
CA SER A 292 -17.32 17.43 24.70
C SER A 292 -17.98 18.10 23.50
N ASP A 293 -17.17 18.69 22.64
CA ASP A 293 -17.51 19.28 21.36
C ASP A 293 -17.07 18.32 20.22
N PRO A 294 -17.70 17.14 20.06
CA PRO A 294 -17.16 16.10 19.20
C PRO A 294 -17.36 16.37 17.70
N PHE A 295 -16.37 15.94 16.92
CA PHE A 295 -16.43 15.77 15.47
C PHE A 295 -15.69 14.49 15.06
N VAL A 296 -15.96 13.99 13.86
CA VAL A 296 -15.36 12.76 13.33
C VAL A 296 -14.46 13.09 12.16
N VAL A 297 -13.24 12.57 12.18
CA VAL A 297 -12.32 12.55 11.04
C VAL A 297 -12.43 11.19 10.36
N VAL A 298 -12.86 11.18 9.10
CA VAL A 298 -12.95 10.00 8.26
C VAL A 298 -11.74 9.95 7.35
N ARG A 299 -11.00 8.83 7.34
CA ARG A 299 -9.82 8.63 6.49
C ARG A 299 -9.99 7.35 5.68
N GLY A 300 -9.87 7.46 4.36
CA GLY A 300 -10.01 6.32 3.46
C GLY A 300 -9.73 6.71 2.01
N GLY A 301 -9.19 5.78 1.21
CA GLY A 301 -8.97 6.01 -0.23
C GLY A 301 -8.04 7.18 -0.54
N GLY A 302 -7.16 7.56 0.41
CA GLY A 302 -6.27 8.71 0.26
C GLY A 302 -6.95 10.07 0.45
N THR A 303 -8.20 10.06 0.93
CA THR A 303 -9.00 11.25 1.23
C THR A 303 -9.22 11.37 2.74
N VAL A 304 -9.43 12.61 3.20
CA VAL A 304 -9.75 12.92 4.59
C VAL A 304 -10.99 13.81 4.60
N GLY A 305 -12.05 13.36 5.26
CA GLY A 305 -13.26 14.13 5.52
C GLY A 305 -13.36 14.46 7.01
N LYS A 306 -13.97 15.60 7.35
CA LYS A 306 -14.26 15.98 8.74
C LYS A 306 -15.73 16.34 8.86
N THR A 307 -16.38 15.88 9.92
CA THR A 307 -17.75 16.32 10.20
C THR A 307 -17.77 17.72 10.80
N ARG A 308 -18.97 18.30 10.88
CA ARG A 308 -19.21 19.48 11.72
C ARG A 308 -18.97 19.14 13.19
N VAL A 309 -18.55 20.14 13.95
CA VAL A 309 -18.46 20.07 15.41
C VAL A 309 -19.85 20.26 16.01
N ILE A 310 -20.22 19.41 16.96
CA ILE A 310 -21.47 19.55 17.73
C ILE A 310 -21.09 19.90 19.16
N SER A 311 -21.45 21.09 19.62
CA SER A 311 -21.02 21.56 20.93
C SER A 311 -21.74 20.88 22.09
N LYS A 312 -20.98 20.57 23.15
CA LYS A 312 -21.43 20.13 24.47
C LYS A 312 -22.40 18.97 24.41
N ASN A 313 -22.06 17.91 23.68
CA ASN A 313 -22.91 16.74 23.51
C ASN A 313 -22.11 15.44 23.46
N LEU A 314 -22.40 14.50 24.37
CA LEU A 314 -21.81 13.16 24.40
C LEU A 314 -22.57 12.13 23.52
N ASN A 315 -23.72 12.54 22.99
CA ASN A 315 -24.54 11.78 22.05
C ASN A 315 -24.83 12.62 20.78
N PRO A 316 -23.78 13.04 20.05
CA PRO A 316 -23.91 13.91 18.88
C PRO A 316 -24.58 13.19 17.70
N GLN A 317 -25.40 13.92 16.93
CA GLN A 317 -25.99 13.46 15.67
C GLN A 317 -25.50 14.34 14.52
N TRP A 318 -24.57 13.84 13.72
CA TRP A 318 -23.99 14.59 12.60
C TRP A 318 -24.79 14.45 11.31
N ASN A 319 -25.27 13.24 11.01
CA ASN A 319 -25.98 12.90 9.77
C ASN A 319 -25.25 13.38 8.50
N GLN A 320 -23.93 13.20 8.45
CA GLN A 320 -23.09 13.64 7.33
C GLN A 320 -22.67 12.50 6.44
N THR A 321 -22.54 12.80 5.15
CA THR A 321 -22.20 11.80 4.14
C THR A 321 -20.91 12.19 3.43
N PHE A 322 -20.01 11.23 3.30
CA PHE A 322 -18.78 11.33 2.55
C PHE A 322 -18.80 10.29 1.42
N GLU A 323 -18.24 10.64 0.27
CA GLU A 323 -18.11 9.74 -0.86
C GLU A 323 -16.66 9.66 -1.26
N ILE A 324 -16.15 8.43 -1.37
CA ILE A 324 -14.73 8.21 -1.62
C ILE A 324 -14.56 7.07 -2.63
N LEU A 325 -13.59 7.24 -3.54
CA LEU A 325 -13.23 6.27 -4.55
C LEU A 325 -12.15 5.33 -4.02
N PHE A 326 -12.31 4.04 -4.29
CA PHE A 326 -11.40 2.99 -3.82
C PHE A 326 -11.00 2.05 -4.94
N SER A 327 -9.70 1.81 -5.02
CA SER A 327 -9.14 0.62 -5.66
C SER A 327 -9.43 -0.60 -4.79
N ASP A 328 -9.64 -1.77 -5.39
CA ASP A 328 -9.78 -3.02 -4.62
C ASP A 328 -8.40 -3.53 -4.15
N LEU A 329 -7.68 -2.65 -3.44
CA LEU A 329 -6.40 -2.97 -2.84
C LEU A 329 -6.67 -3.82 -1.58
N PRO A 330 -6.08 -5.01 -1.47
CA PRO A 330 -6.25 -5.85 -0.31
C PRO A 330 -5.92 -5.11 0.99
N GLY A 331 -6.69 -5.37 2.05
CA GLY A 331 -6.44 -4.86 3.40
C GLY A 331 -6.61 -3.36 3.59
N GLN A 332 -7.22 -2.66 2.64
CA GLN A 332 -7.67 -1.30 2.87
C GLN A 332 -8.76 -1.22 3.95
N GLU A 333 -8.68 -0.16 4.73
CA GLU A 333 -9.61 0.15 5.82
C GLU A 333 -10.08 1.61 5.70
N ILE A 334 -11.28 1.87 6.20
CA ILE A 334 -11.77 3.21 6.50
C ILE A 334 -11.57 3.42 7.99
N GLU A 335 -10.85 4.46 8.36
CA GLU A 335 -10.61 4.85 9.75
C GLU A 335 -11.52 6.02 10.13
N PHE A 336 -12.12 5.91 11.30
CA PHE A 336 -12.95 6.93 11.93
C PHE A 336 -12.31 7.30 13.25
N GLU A 337 -11.95 8.57 13.42
CA GLU A 337 -11.37 9.09 14.66
C GLU A 337 -12.33 10.16 15.19
N VAL A 338 -12.86 9.96 16.39
CA VAL A 338 -13.69 10.95 17.07
C VAL A 338 -12.75 11.85 17.88
N LEU A 339 -12.87 13.15 17.68
CA LEU A 339 -12.04 14.17 18.32
C LEU A 339 -12.93 15.19 19.03
N ASP A 340 -12.45 15.70 20.15
CA ASP A 340 -13.02 16.82 20.89
C ASP A 340 -12.39 18.13 20.41
N LYS A 341 -13.19 19.10 20.00
CA LYS A 341 -12.69 20.39 19.50
C LYS A 341 -12.22 21.25 20.66
N ASN A 342 -10.91 21.53 20.70
CA ASN A 342 -10.30 22.35 21.76
C ASN A 342 -9.49 23.52 21.18
N VAL A 343 -9.23 24.55 22.00
CA VAL A 343 -8.54 25.80 21.57
C VAL A 343 -7.09 25.55 21.17
N GLN A 344 -6.35 24.72 21.93
CA GLN A 344 -4.95 24.44 21.64
C GLN A 344 -4.78 23.21 20.73
N ARG A 345 -5.35 22.07 21.13
CA ARG A 345 -5.21 20.80 20.43
C ARG A 345 -6.44 19.94 20.65
N ASP A 346 -6.98 19.41 19.55
CA ASP A 346 -8.11 18.49 19.59
C ASP A 346 -7.70 17.16 20.26
N ASP A 347 -8.50 16.69 21.21
CA ASP A 347 -8.23 15.48 21.98
C ASP A 347 -9.00 14.28 21.42
N SER A 348 -8.40 13.09 21.45
CA SER A 348 -9.06 11.89 20.92
C SER A 348 -10.10 11.35 21.89
N LEU A 349 -11.33 11.18 21.40
CA LEU A 349 -12.45 10.52 22.09
C LEU A 349 -12.60 9.05 21.68
N GLY A 350 -11.60 8.51 20.97
CA GLY A 350 -11.55 7.13 20.50
C GLY A 350 -11.63 7.01 18.98
N SER A 351 -11.33 5.82 18.48
CA SER A 351 -11.33 5.55 17.03
C SER A 351 -11.87 4.17 16.70
N CYS A 352 -12.30 3.95 15.46
CA CYS A 352 -12.69 2.64 14.98
C CYS A 352 -12.40 2.49 13.49
N LYS A 353 -12.43 1.25 12.98
CA LYS A 353 -12.06 0.92 11.59
C LYS A 353 -13.05 -0.04 10.95
N ILE A 354 -13.26 0.13 9.64
CA ILE A 354 -14.06 -0.78 8.82
C ILE A 354 -13.20 -1.27 7.65
N ALA A 355 -13.07 -2.58 7.50
CA ALA A 355 -12.36 -3.18 6.38
C ALA A 355 -13.16 -3.03 5.08
N VAL A 356 -12.55 -2.42 4.05
CA VAL A 356 -13.18 -2.21 2.73
C VAL A 356 -13.64 -3.53 2.10
N PRO A 357 -12.86 -4.64 2.11
CA PRO A 357 -13.31 -5.91 1.56
C PRO A 357 -14.61 -6.44 2.19
N HIS A 358 -14.86 -6.15 3.47
CA HIS A 358 -16.08 -6.55 4.16
C HIS A 358 -17.29 -5.78 3.63
N VAL A 359 -17.12 -4.47 3.41
CA VAL A 359 -18.13 -3.60 2.81
C VAL A 359 -18.45 -4.04 1.39
N LEU A 360 -17.43 -4.29 0.56
CA LEU A 360 -17.61 -4.75 -0.82
C LEU A 360 -18.37 -6.08 -0.90
N LYS A 361 -18.04 -7.04 -0.01
CA LYS A 361 -18.73 -8.34 0.04
C LYS A 361 -20.19 -8.21 0.49
N LYS A 362 -20.46 -7.43 1.53
CA LYS A 362 -21.83 -7.24 2.04
C LYS A 362 -22.65 -6.25 1.23
N LYS A 363 -22.00 -5.45 0.37
CA LYS A 363 -22.53 -4.25 -0.32
C LYS A 363 -22.97 -3.11 0.60
N PHE A 364 -23.27 -3.42 1.86
CA PHE A 364 -23.85 -2.52 2.83
C PHE A 364 -23.45 -2.91 4.26
N ILE A 365 -23.17 -1.93 5.10
CA ILE A 365 -22.95 -2.08 6.54
C ILE A 365 -23.70 -0.95 7.25
N ASP A 366 -24.45 -1.27 8.30
CA ASP A 366 -25.10 -0.31 9.19
C ASP A 366 -25.03 -0.88 10.60
N LYS A 367 -24.19 -0.28 11.45
CA LYS A 367 -23.95 -0.79 12.80
C LYS A 367 -23.38 0.27 13.74
N TRP A 368 -23.64 0.06 15.02
CA TRP A 368 -22.90 0.67 16.11
C TRP A 368 -21.54 -0.03 16.27
N ILE A 369 -20.47 0.76 16.35
CA ILE A 369 -19.10 0.29 16.54
C ILE A 369 -18.55 0.92 17.81
N ARG A 370 -18.09 0.10 18.75
CA ARG A 370 -17.40 0.57 19.95
C ARG A 370 -16.08 1.22 19.57
N LEU A 371 -15.79 2.36 20.19
CA LEU A 371 -14.52 3.07 19.99
C LEU A 371 -13.38 2.38 20.75
N ASP A 372 -12.26 2.23 20.07
CA ASP A 372 -11.00 1.70 20.60
C ASP A 372 -10.27 2.78 21.42
N ASN A 373 -9.40 2.33 22.34
CA ASN A 373 -8.56 3.16 23.21
C ASN A 373 -9.32 4.09 24.18
N VAL A 374 -10.60 3.83 24.43
CA VAL A 374 -11.43 4.59 25.38
C VAL A 374 -12.30 3.69 26.26
N LYS A 375 -12.72 4.21 27.41
CA LYS A 375 -13.54 3.47 28.38
C LYS A 375 -14.97 3.23 27.86
N SER A 376 -15.56 4.25 27.24
CA SER A 376 -16.91 4.25 26.70
C SER A 376 -16.97 5.04 25.39
N GLY A 377 -17.99 4.77 24.58
CA GLY A 377 -18.22 5.46 23.31
C GLY A 377 -18.52 4.48 22.20
N GLU A 378 -19.61 4.73 21.48
CA GLU A 378 -19.98 3.98 20.29
C GLU A 378 -20.33 4.95 19.16
N LEU A 379 -19.96 4.59 17.95
CA LEU A 379 -20.19 5.36 16.73
C LEU A 379 -21.09 4.57 15.78
N HIS A 380 -22.19 5.17 15.35
CA HIS A 380 -23.13 4.62 14.38
C HIS A 380 -22.71 5.01 12.97
N ILE A 381 -22.25 4.01 12.22
CA ILE A 381 -21.75 4.21 10.85
C ILE A 381 -22.56 3.34 9.90
N LYS A 382 -22.98 3.97 8.80
CA LYS A 382 -23.58 3.29 7.67
C LYS A 382 -22.69 3.47 6.43
N VAL A 383 -22.25 2.38 5.81
CA VAL A 383 -21.40 2.39 4.60
C VAL A 383 -22.08 1.60 3.49
N GLU A 384 -22.21 2.20 2.32
CA GLU A 384 -22.82 1.62 1.12
C GLU A 384 -21.80 1.52 -0.01
N THR A 385 -21.79 0.39 -0.72
CA THR A 385 -21.02 0.25 -1.97
C THR A 385 -21.84 0.76 -3.14
N LEU A 386 -21.34 1.79 -3.80
CA LEU A 386 -21.90 2.32 -5.04
C LEU A 386 -21.27 1.59 -6.23
N LYS A 387 -22.12 1.08 -7.10
CA LYS A 387 -21.69 0.50 -8.39
C LYS A 387 -21.47 1.61 -9.39
N LEU A 388 -20.32 1.58 -10.05
CA LEU A 388 -20.05 2.43 -11.20
C LEU A 388 -20.63 1.81 -12.46
N PHE A 389 -21.25 2.64 -13.29
CA PHE A 389 -21.81 2.25 -14.57
C PHE A 389 -21.21 3.14 -15.66
N SER A 390 -20.86 2.56 -16.79
CA SER A 390 -20.45 3.31 -18.00
C SER A 390 -21.65 3.78 -18.84
N ASP A 391 -22.84 3.29 -18.52
CA ASP A 391 -24.08 3.53 -19.25
C ASP A 391 -24.73 4.86 -18.84
N ARG A 392 -24.98 5.72 -19.83
CA ARG A 392 -25.59 7.05 -19.64
C ARG A 392 -27.05 6.94 -19.20
N ASP A 393 -27.78 5.90 -19.57
CA ASP A 393 -29.23 5.81 -19.30
C ASP A 393 -29.53 5.66 -17.80
N LYS A 394 -28.56 5.12 -17.05
CA LYS A 394 -28.65 5.00 -15.58
C LYS A 394 -28.44 6.33 -14.86
N LEU A 395 -27.86 7.34 -15.52
CA LEU A 395 -27.59 8.65 -14.93
C LEU A 395 -28.89 9.32 -14.48
N GLN A 396 -29.92 9.32 -15.32
CA GLN A 396 -31.19 9.97 -15.00
C GLN A 396 -31.85 9.35 -13.76
N LYS A 397 -31.75 8.02 -13.63
CA LYS A 397 -32.23 7.29 -12.44
C LYS A 397 -31.47 7.72 -11.19
N VAL A 398 -30.14 7.84 -11.25
CA VAL A 398 -29.31 8.31 -10.12
C VAL A 398 -29.63 9.75 -9.74
N LEU A 399 -29.80 10.65 -10.72
CA LEU A 399 -30.19 12.04 -10.46
C LEU A 399 -31.54 12.13 -9.74
N ASN A 400 -32.53 11.34 -10.16
CA ASN A 400 -33.83 11.28 -9.50
C ASN A 400 -33.74 10.70 -8.08
N LEU A 401 -32.87 9.72 -7.84
CA LEU A 401 -32.60 9.18 -6.50
C LEU A 401 -31.96 10.24 -5.57
N ASN A 402 -31.01 11.02 -6.08
CA ASN A 402 -30.33 12.06 -5.31
C ASN A 402 -31.25 13.25 -4.95
N LYS A 403 -32.35 13.46 -5.70
CA LYS A 403 -33.39 14.48 -5.42
C LYS A 403 -34.33 14.11 -4.28
N ARG A 404 -34.31 12.88 -3.78
CA ARG A 404 -35.21 12.46 -2.69
C ARG A 404 -35.02 13.32 -1.43
N PRO A 405 -36.08 13.52 -0.62
CA PRO A 405 -35.98 14.28 0.62
C PRO A 405 -34.90 13.68 1.53
N ARG A 406 -34.03 14.53 2.05
CA ARG A 406 -32.94 14.16 2.94
C ARG A 406 -32.98 15.04 4.19
N PRO A 407 -32.37 14.60 5.31
CA PRO A 407 -32.28 15.42 6.51
C PRO A 407 -31.70 16.80 6.18
N PRO A 408 -32.17 17.86 6.88
CA PRO A 408 -31.64 19.21 6.69
C PRO A 408 -30.12 19.24 6.94
N LYS A 409 -29.39 20.00 6.11
CA LYS A 409 -27.91 20.08 6.11
C LYS A 409 -27.16 18.83 5.63
N SER A 410 -27.83 17.90 4.97
CA SER A 410 -27.17 16.76 4.31
C SER A 410 -26.30 17.21 3.13
N GLU A 411 -25.13 16.59 2.99
CA GLU A 411 -24.20 16.84 1.88
C GLU A 411 -24.81 16.40 0.55
N GLU A 412 -24.46 17.08 -0.53
CA GLU A 412 -24.87 16.69 -1.87
C GLU A 412 -24.16 15.43 -2.34
N LEU A 413 -24.94 14.56 -2.97
CA LEU A 413 -24.47 13.27 -3.46
C LEU A 413 -23.97 13.39 -4.89
N SER A 414 -22.84 12.75 -5.15
CA SER A 414 -22.29 12.64 -6.49
C SER A 414 -23.13 11.69 -7.33
N SER A 415 -23.16 11.97 -8.63
CA SER A 415 -23.89 11.19 -9.65
C SER A 415 -22.91 10.55 -10.63
N VAL A 416 -21.75 11.17 -10.84
CA VAL A 416 -20.74 10.75 -11.81
C VAL A 416 -19.36 10.72 -11.16
N ALA A 417 -18.59 9.68 -11.45
CA ALA A 417 -17.16 9.62 -11.17
C ALA A 417 -16.40 9.79 -12.49
N LEU A 418 -15.51 10.78 -12.56
CA LEU A 418 -14.68 11.06 -13.72
C LEU A 418 -13.23 10.65 -13.43
N TYR A 419 -12.67 9.80 -14.29
CA TYR A 419 -11.29 9.35 -14.24
C TYR A 419 -10.53 9.96 -15.40
N THR A 420 -9.52 10.79 -15.12
CA THR A 420 -8.66 11.38 -16.14
C THR A 420 -7.26 10.80 -16.04
N VAL A 421 -6.72 10.31 -17.16
CA VAL A 421 -5.37 9.77 -17.26
C VAL A 421 -4.51 10.75 -18.03
N ILE A 422 -3.53 11.33 -17.36
CA ILE A 422 -2.61 12.30 -17.96
C ILE A 422 -1.33 11.55 -18.32
N GLN A 423 -1.18 11.26 -19.60
CA GLN A 423 -0.04 10.48 -20.11
C GLN A 423 1.19 11.36 -20.31
N LYS A 424 1.17 12.21 -21.34
CA LYS A 424 2.29 13.08 -21.73
C LYS A 424 1.80 14.33 -22.46
N ALA A 425 2.66 15.34 -22.54
CA ALA A 425 2.48 16.48 -23.43
C ALA A 425 3.55 16.42 -24.53
N ARG A 426 3.32 17.11 -25.65
CA ARG A 426 4.27 17.24 -26.76
C ARG A 426 4.33 18.69 -27.22
N GLY A 427 5.51 19.13 -27.66
CA GLY A 427 5.71 20.47 -28.20
C GLY A 427 5.55 21.60 -27.19
N LEU A 428 5.78 21.33 -25.89
CA LEU A 428 5.72 22.41 -24.90
C LEU A 428 6.87 23.40 -25.11
N PRO A 429 6.62 24.72 -24.97
CA PRO A 429 7.66 25.72 -25.07
C PRO A 429 8.70 25.51 -23.95
N VAL A 430 9.94 25.25 -24.34
CA VAL A 430 11.06 25.07 -23.41
C VAL A 430 11.76 26.41 -23.23
N ILE A 431 11.30 27.20 -22.24
CA ILE A 431 11.97 28.44 -21.88
C ILE A 431 13.22 28.07 -21.06
N ARG A 432 14.40 28.14 -21.67
CA ARG A 432 15.69 28.02 -20.97
C ARG A 432 16.11 29.39 -20.43
N PRO A 433 16.09 29.64 -19.11
CA PRO A 433 16.50 30.94 -18.58
C PRO A 433 18.00 31.17 -18.80
N LYS A 434 18.37 32.32 -19.38
CA LYS A 434 19.77 32.68 -19.76
C LYS A 434 20.77 32.74 -18.58
N LYS A 435 20.31 32.74 -17.32
CA LYS A 435 21.17 32.91 -16.12
C LYS A 435 20.94 31.87 -14.99
N CYS A 436 19.99 30.95 -15.11
CA CYS A 436 19.69 29.98 -14.04
C CYS A 436 19.77 28.54 -14.56
N LYS A 437 20.50 27.67 -13.85
CA LYS A 437 20.53 26.21 -14.06
C LYS A 437 19.23 25.51 -13.62
N LEU A 438 18.09 26.20 -13.68
CA LEU A 438 16.81 25.63 -13.28
C LEU A 438 16.16 24.99 -14.50
N ASN A 439 15.92 23.68 -14.42
CA ASN A 439 15.16 22.99 -15.46
C ASN A 439 13.70 23.49 -15.40
N PRO A 440 13.10 23.93 -16.52
CA PRO A 440 11.69 24.30 -16.54
C PRO A 440 10.87 23.09 -16.09
N LEU A 441 9.90 23.30 -15.22
CA LEU A 441 9.00 22.26 -14.73
C LEU A 441 7.63 22.43 -15.40
N ALA A 442 7.02 21.32 -15.80
CA ALA A 442 5.66 21.27 -16.32
C ALA A 442 4.73 20.58 -15.32
N THR A 443 3.56 21.16 -15.09
CA THR A 443 2.46 20.60 -14.30
C THR A 443 1.18 20.68 -15.12
N VAL A 444 0.29 19.72 -14.94
CA VAL A 444 -1.06 19.77 -15.51
C VAL A 444 -2.04 20.03 -14.39
N GLU A 445 -2.85 21.06 -14.56
CA GLU A 445 -3.99 21.34 -13.69
C GLU A 445 -5.27 20.94 -14.42
N VAL A 446 -6.10 20.14 -13.74
CA VAL A 446 -7.42 19.75 -14.24
C VAL A 446 -8.45 20.24 -13.24
N SER A 447 -9.33 21.13 -13.71
CA SER A 447 -10.48 21.65 -12.98
C SER A 447 -11.76 20.96 -13.46
N VAL A 448 -12.54 20.46 -12.52
CA VAL A 448 -13.86 19.87 -12.77
C VAL A 448 -14.79 20.46 -11.72
N THR A 449 -15.76 21.25 -12.18
CA THR A 449 -16.64 22.07 -11.32
C THR A 449 -15.82 22.86 -10.29
N ASP A 450 -16.02 22.63 -8.99
CA ASP A 450 -15.33 23.32 -7.89
C ASP A 450 -14.05 22.60 -7.45
N THR A 451 -13.74 21.46 -8.07
CA THR A 451 -12.61 20.62 -7.67
C THR A 451 -11.44 20.78 -8.64
N VAL A 452 -10.31 21.24 -8.12
CA VAL A 452 -9.06 21.39 -8.88
C VAL A 452 -8.05 20.36 -8.39
N LYS A 453 -7.49 19.58 -9.32
CA LYS A 453 -6.40 18.65 -9.03
C LYS A 453 -5.22 18.92 -9.96
N ARG A 454 -4.02 18.77 -9.43
CA ARG A 454 -2.75 18.99 -10.13
C ARG A 454 -1.93 17.72 -10.16
N THR A 455 -1.25 17.46 -11.27
CA THR A 455 -0.23 16.42 -11.35
C THR A 455 1.05 16.84 -10.61
N GLY A 456 1.90 15.87 -10.29
CA GLY A 456 3.27 16.17 -9.88
C GLY A 456 4.04 16.88 -11.00
N ALA A 457 4.95 17.82 -10.70
CA ALA A 457 5.70 18.42 -11.80
C ALA A 457 6.75 17.46 -12.37
N GLN A 458 6.91 17.58 -13.67
CA GLN A 458 7.90 16.87 -14.46
C GLN A 458 8.87 17.87 -15.06
N ILE A 459 10.07 17.42 -15.39
CA ILE A 459 11.02 18.26 -16.13
C ILE A 459 10.45 18.49 -17.53
N ASN A 460 10.32 19.77 -17.91
CA ASN A 460 9.85 20.18 -19.22
C ASN A 460 10.98 20.07 -20.24
N SER A 461 11.11 18.89 -20.84
CA SER A 461 11.99 18.62 -21.99
C SER A 461 11.34 18.98 -23.34
N GLY A 462 10.15 19.59 -23.34
CA GLY A 462 9.26 19.70 -24.50
C GLY A 462 8.28 18.53 -24.63
N GLU A 463 8.62 17.38 -24.04
CA GLU A 463 7.77 16.18 -23.99
C GLU A 463 7.72 15.53 -22.59
N PRO A 464 7.18 16.22 -21.56
CA PRO A 464 7.07 15.64 -20.23
C PRO A 464 6.05 14.49 -20.19
N GLU A 465 6.37 13.44 -19.41
CA GLU A 465 5.49 12.31 -19.13
C GLU A 465 5.09 12.28 -17.64
N TRP A 466 3.79 12.23 -17.36
CA TRP A 466 3.27 12.11 -15.99
C TRP A 466 2.85 10.69 -15.65
N LYS A 467 2.15 10.01 -16.57
CA LYS A 467 1.51 8.70 -16.35
C LYS A 467 0.73 8.68 -15.04
N GLU A 468 0.00 9.76 -14.77
CA GLU A 468 -0.72 9.99 -13.52
C GLU A 468 -2.23 9.98 -13.78
N ARG A 469 -2.99 9.43 -12.82
CA ARG A 469 -4.46 9.41 -12.87
C ARG A 469 -5.03 10.37 -11.84
N LEU A 470 -5.89 11.27 -12.27
CA LEU A 470 -6.71 12.11 -11.40
C LEU A 470 -8.15 11.59 -11.42
N GLN A 471 -8.84 11.79 -10.30
CA GLN A 471 -10.18 11.23 -10.09
C GLN A 471 -11.08 12.33 -9.52
N PHE A 472 -12.30 12.45 -10.00
CA PHE A 472 -13.23 13.50 -9.59
C PHE A 472 -14.61 12.89 -9.30
N LEU A 473 -15.23 13.36 -8.23
CA LEU A 473 -16.62 13.05 -7.91
C LEU A 473 -17.45 14.28 -8.26
N ILE A 474 -18.36 14.13 -9.21
CA ILE A 474 -19.15 15.23 -9.76
C ILE A 474 -20.53 15.18 -9.13
N ARG A 475 -20.87 16.29 -8.46
CA ARG A 475 -22.20 16.59 -7.97
C ARG A 475 -22.93 17.33 -9.08
N THR A 476 -23.87 16.69 -9.75
CA THR A 476 -24.63 17.38 -10.80
C THR A 476 -25.73 18.22 -10.14
N HIS A 477 -25.44 19.50 -9.91
CA HIS A 477 -26.48 20.50 -9.72
C HIS A 477 -27.13 20.77 -11.08
N ALA A 478 -28.30 20.16 -11.29
CA ALA A 478 -29.13 20.40 -12.47
C ALA A 478 -28.46 20.04 -13.81
N ALA A 479 -29.27 19.60 -14.75
CA ALA A 479 -28.98 19.84 -16.14
C ALA A 479 -28.94 21.38 -16.33
N ARG A 480 -27.77 22.00 -16.18
CA ARG A 480 -27.44 23.15 -17.02
C ARG A 480 -26.62 22.60 -18.16
N GLU A 481 -27.35 22.26 -19.21
CA GLU A 481 -26.95 22.31 -20.61
C GLU A 481 -25.43 22.29 -20.83
N CYS A 482 -24.85 21.09 -20.85
CA CYS A 482 -23.76 20.85 -21.80
C CYS A 482 -24.44 20.52 -23.13
N ASN A 483 -24.83 21.56 -23.87
CA ASN A 483 -25.01 21.50 -25.32
C ASN A 483 -23.65 21.66 -25.99
#